data_AF-R1DPU6-F1
#
_entry.id   AF-R1DPU6-F1
#
_cell.length_a   1.000
_cell.length_b   1.000
_cell.length_c   1.000
_cell.angle_alpha   90.00
_cell.angle_beta   90.00
_cell.angle_gamma   90.00
#
_symmetry.space_group_name_H-M   'P 1'
#
loop_
_entity.id
_entity.type
_entity.pdbx_description
1 polymer ?
#
loop_
_entity_poly.entity_id
_entity_poly.type
_entity_poly.pdbx_seq_one_letter_code
_entity_poly.pdbx_strand_id
1 'polypeptide(L)'
;MLRTVNEAYGAELAELSFDEVGMADGAGRYNHYYRQNIAQSPFEAAARSKVKRLLQECKSLSGEGNLPVGAESCIVVLKDESRMDVLKALQ
;
A
#
# COMPACT_ATOMS: atom_id res chain seq x y z
N MET A 1 30.22 -13.66 -2.08
CA MET A 1 30.52 -12.34 -1.51
C MET A 1 29.61 -12.17 -0.31
N LEU A 2 30.14 -11.95 0.90
CA LEU A 2 29.31 -11.74 2.10
C LEU A 2 28.70 -10.35 2.03
N ARG A 3 27.37 -10.25 2.09
CA ARG A 3 26.68 -8.96 2.23
C ARG A 3 26.75 -8.50 3.68
N THR A 4 26.74 -7.20 3.90
CA THR A 4 26.52 -6.66 5.25
C THR A 4 25.09 -6.97 5.70
N VAL A 5 24.86 -6.97 7.02
CA VAL A 5 23.51 -7.13 7.58
C VAL A 5 22.55 -6.07 7.04
N ASN A 6 23.02 -4.84 6.88
CA ASN A 6 22.21 -3.73 6.38
C ASN A 6 21.80 -3.91 4.91
N GLU A 7 22.72 -4.39 4.07
CA GLU A 7 22.43 -4.71 2.67
C GLU A 7 21.45 -5.87 2.54
N ALA A 8 21.60 -6.91 3.37
CA ALA A 8 20.68 -8.03 3.39
C ALA A 8 19.29 -7.59 3.85
N TYR A 9 19.20 -6.86 4.97
CA TYR A 9 17.95 -6.35 5.51
C TYR A 9 17.21 -5.43 4.51
N GLY A 10 17.92 -4.50 3.88
CA GLY A 10 17.34 -3.61 2.88
C GLY A 10 16.79 -4.37 1.67
N ALA A 11 17.48 -5.41 1.20
CA ALA A 11 17.01 -6.24 0.10
C ALA A 11 15.74 -7.03 0.46
N GLU A 12 15.71 -7.65 1.64
CA GLU A 12 14.52 -8.39 2.11
C GLU A 12 13.31 -7.47 2.32
N LEU A 13 13.52 -6.26 2.84
CA LEU A 13 12.46 -5.28 2.99
C LEU A 13 11.96 -4.71 1.66
N ALA A 14 12.81 -4.62 0.64
CA ALA A 14 12.42 -4.08 -0.66
C ALA A 14 11.31 -4.93 -1.29
N GLU A 15 11.41 -6.25 -1.18
CA GLU A 15 10.40 -7.22 -1.62
C GLU A 15 9.07 -7.07 -0.84
N LEU A 16 9.12 -6.55 0.38
CA LEU A 16 7.95 -6.36 1.26
C LEU A 16 7.41 -4.94 1.23
N SER A 17 8.02 -4.04 0.46
CA SER A 17 7.73 -2.59 0.54
C SER A 17 6.34 -2.23 0.02
N PHE A 18 5.77 -3.03 -0.90
CA PHE A 18 4.42 -2.83 -1.41
C PHE A 18 3.72 -4.17 -1.63
N ASP A 19 2.54 -4.34 -1.06
CA ASP A 19 1.71 -5.53 -1.31
C ASP A 19 0.20 -5.22 -1.23
N GLU A 20 -0.61 -6.19 -1.60
CA GLU A 20 -2.07 -6.14 -1.50
C GLU A 20 -2.58 -7.08 -0.39
N VAL A 21 -3.62 -6.65 0.31
CA VAL A 21 -4.28 -7.47 1.33
C VAL A 21 -5.77 -7.17 1.39
N GLY A 22 -6.61 -8.17 1.62
CA GLY A 22 -8.00 -7.95 2.00
C GLY A 22 -8.09 -7.21 3.34
N MET A 23 -8.40 -5.90 3.32
CA MET A 23 -8.51 -5.09 4.54
C MET A 23 -9.93 -5.04 5.11
N ALA A 24 -10.93 -5.34 4.30
CA ALA A 24 -12.29 -5.53 4.76
C ALA A 24 -12.41 -6.86 5.53
N ASP A 25 -13.13 -6.85 6.65
CA ASP A 25 -13.54 -8.08 7.31
C ASP A 25 -14.60 -8.84 6.48
N GLY A 26 -14.97 -10.05 6.92
CA GLY A 26 -15.99 -10.86 6.24
C GLY A 26 -17.39 -10.22 6.14
N ALA A 27 -17.61 -9.07 6.78
CA ALA A 27 -18.83 -8.27 6.67
C ALA A 27 -18.63 -6.95 5.89
N GLY A 28 -17.48 -6.76 5.24
CA GLY A 28 -17.16 -5.56 4.46
C GLY A 28 -16.71 -4.36 5.29
N ARG A 29 -16.41 -4.53 6.58
CA ARG A 29 -16.03 -3.43 7.48
C ARG A 29 -14.52 -3.30 7.56
N TYR A 30 -14.04 -2.07 7.63
CA TYR A 30 -12.61 -1.77 7.70
C TYR A 30 -12.19 -1.42 9.12
N ASN A 31 -11.18 -2.13 9.66
CA ASN A 31 -10.43 -1.63 10.82
C ASN A 31 -9.44 -0.55 10.34
N HIS A 32 -9.98 0.65 10.14
CA HIS A 32 -9.31 1.78 9.51
C HIS A 32 -9.82 3.09 10.11
N TYR A 33 -8.94 4.09 10.29
CA TYR A 33 -9.36 5.39 10.84
C TYR A 33 -10.45 6.04 9.98
N TYR A 34 -10.27 6.04 8.65
CA TYR A 34 -11.26 6.53 7.67
C TYR A 34 -12.44 5.57 7.37
N ARG A 35 -12.74 4.60 8.24
CA ARG A 35 -13.81 3.59 7.99
C ARG A 35 -15.18 4.19 7.64
N GLN A 36 -15.53 5.34 8.21
CA GLN A 36 -16.79 6.02 7.91
C GLN A 36 -16.81 6.56 6.47
N ASN A 37 -15.74 7.24 6.04
CA ASN A 37 -15.61 7.74 4.67
C ASN A 37 -15.60 6.60 3.65
N ILE A 38 -14.91 5.49 3.97
CA ILE A 38 -14.87 4.29 3.13
C ILE A 38 -16.28 3.74 2.92
N ALA A 39 -17.08 3.66 3.97
CA ALA A 39 -18.47 3.18 3.91
C ALA A 39 -19.40 4.16 3.17
N GLN A 40 -19.20 5.46 3.33
CA GLN A 40 -20.04 6.50 2.70
C GLN A 40 -19.65 6.80 1.24
N SER A 41 -18.48 6.35 0.80
CA SER A 41 -17.98 6.55 -0.57
C SER A 41 -17.67 5.21 -1.24
N PRO A 42 -18.68 4.52 -1.79
CA PRO A 42 -18.49 3.29 -2.56
C PRO A 42 -17.51 3.50 -3.71
N PHE A 43 -16.59 2.56 -3.89
CA PHE A 43 -15.52 2.72 -4.88
C PHE A 43 -16.03 2.55 -6.31
N GLU A 44 -17.07 1.74 -6.49
CA GLU A 44 -17.75 1.47 -7.76
C GLU A 44 -18.40 2.73 -8.33
N ALA A 45 -18.77 3.68 -7.46
CA ALA A 45 -19.34 4.98 -7.84
C ALA A 45 -18.26 6.06 -8.06
N ALA A 46 -16.98 5.73 -7.94
CA ALA A 46 -15.90 6.71 -8.09
C ALA A 46 -15.85 7.27 -9.52
N ALA A 47 -15.63 8.58 -9.62
CA ALA A 47 -15.44 9.23 -10.91
C ALA A 47 -14.25 8.62 -11.66
N ARG A 48 -14.38 8.45 -12.99
CA ARG A 48 -13.32 7.86 -13.84
C ARG A 48 -11.97 8.58 -13.70
N SER A 49 -11.98 9.91 -13.50
CA SER A 49 -10.77 10.71 -13.27
C SER A 49 -10.07 10.32 -11.96
N LYS A 50 -10.83 10.11 -10.87
CA LYS A 50 -10.32 9.61 -9.60
C LYS A 50 -9.70 8.23 -9.78
N VAL A 51 -10.41 7.31 -10.41
CA VAL A 51 -9.90 5.94 -10.68
C VAL A 51 -8.60 5.97 -11.48
N LYS A 52 -8.53 6.78 -12.55
CA LYS A 52 -7.31 6.95 -13.36
C LYS A 52 -6.15 7.49 -12.53
N ARG A 53 -6.40 8.47 -11.65
CA ARG A 53 -5.34 9.02 -10.78
C ARG A 53 -4.86 7.97 -9.80
N LEU A 54 -5.76 7.27 -9.11
CA LEU A 54 -5.40 6.24 -8.13
C LEU A 54 -4.60 5.09 -8.76
N LEU A 55 -4.94 4.69 -9.99
CA LEU A 55 -4.15 3.71 -10.74
C LEU A 55 -2.71 4.20 -10.96
N GLN A 56 -2.53 5.48 -11.29
CA GLN A 56 -1.20 6.06 -11.45
C GLN A 56 -0.42 6.09 -10.13
N GLU A 57 -1.08 6.42 -9.01
CA GLU A 57 -0.45 6.39 -7.68
C GLU A 57 -0.02 4.98 -7.29
N CYS A 58 -0.90 3.98 -7.46
CA CYS A 58 -0.57 2.59 -7.15
C CYS A 58 0.63 2.10 -7.97
N LYS A 59 0.68 2.42 -9.26
CA LYS A 59 1.85 2.11 -10.12
C LYS A 59 3.12 2.81 -9.67
N SER A 60 3.00 4.04 -9.17
CA SER A 60 4.14 4.78 -8.63
C SER A 60 4.64 4.13 -7.34
N LEU A 61 3.74 3.76 -6.43
CA LEU A 61 4.09 3.15 -5.15
C LEU A 61 4.64 1.73 -5.30
N SER A 62 4.09 0.93 -6.22
CA SER A 62 4.53 -0.45 -6.45
C SER A 62 5.77 -0.57 -7.34
N GLY A 63 6.34 0.55 -7.80
CA GLY A 63 7.52 0.54 -8.66
C GLY A 63 8.79 0.24 -7.85
N GLU A 64 9.66 -0.60 -8.38
CA GLU A 64 10.93 -0.95 -7.75
C GLU A 64 11.74 0.32 -7.41
N GLY A 65 12.14 0.45 -6.15
CA GLY A 65 12.93 1.58 -5.66
C GLY A 65 12.15 2.89 -5.47
N ASN A 66 10.82 2.92 -5.69
CA ASN A 66 10.03 4.15 -5.50
C ASN A 66 9.64 4.38 -4.03
N LEU A 67 9.59 3.33 -3.22
CA LEU A 67 9.44 3.44 -1.77
C LEU A 67 10.83 3.47 -1.12
N PRO A 68 11.09 4.39 -0.17
CA PRO A 68 12.33 4.38 0.60
C PRO A 68 12.47 3.07 1.37
N VAL A 69 13.57 2.36 1.16
CA VAL A 69 13.91 1.15 1.91
C VAL A 69 15.39 1.20 2.26
N GLY A 70 15.67 1.23 3.55
CA GLY A 70 17.03 1.22 4.10
C GLY A 70 17.03 0.77 5.55
N ALA A 71 18.22 0.47 6.07
CA ALA A 71 18.37 -0.03 7.44
C ALA A 71 17.91 0.97 8.51
N GLU A 72 18.04 2.26 8.24
CA GLU A 72 17.68 3.33 9.18
C GLU A 72 16.21 3.78 9.03
N SER A 73 15.60 3.54 7.88
CA SER A 73 14.23 3.96 7.58
C SER A 73 13.69 3.20 6.37
N CYS A 74 12.44 2.79 6.46
CA CYS A 74 11.73 2.15 5.36
C CYS A 74 10.26 2.59 5.36
N ILE A 75 9.62 2.51 4.19
CA ILE A 75 8.17 2.63 4.08
C ILE A 75 7.63 1.34 3.49
N VAL A 76 6.69 0.73 4.20
CA VAL A 76 5.91 -0.41 3.73
C VAL A 76 4.48 0.04 3.51
N VAL A 77 3.92 -0.26 2.34
CA VAL A 77 2.55 0.09 1.97
C VAL A 77 1.77 -1.17 1.67
N LEU A 78 0.62 -1.31 2.32
CA LEU A 78 -0.39 -2.29 1.95
C LEU A 78 -1.55 -1.56 1.28
N LYS A 79 -2.00 -2.07 0.13
CA LYS A 79 -3.22 -1.63 -0.56
C LYS A 79 -4.33 -2.64 -0.32
N ASP A 80 -5.57 -2.18 -0.17
CA ASP A 80 -6.70 -3.11 -0.19
C ASP A 80 -6.82 -3.79 -1.56
N GLU A 81 -7.05 -5.10 -1.59
CA GLU A 81 -7.20 -5.88 -2.84
C GLU A 81 -8.36 -5.35 -3.71
N SER A 82 -9.44 -4.90 -3.08
CA SER A 82 -10.67 -4.48 -3.77
C SER A 82 -10.73 -2.96 -4.04
N ARG A 83 -9.91 -2.15 -3.36
CA ARG A 83 -9.98 -0.68 -3.41
C ARG A 83 -8.61 -0.03 -3.53
N MET A 84 -8.46 0.81 -4.56
CA MET A 84 -7.25 1.64 -4.73
C MET A 84 -7.22 2.90 -3.86
N ASP A 85 -8.33 3.23 -3.18
CA ASP A 85 -8.42 4.38 -2.27
C ASP A 85 -8.32 4.02 -0.78
N VAL A 86 -7.93 2.79 -0.48
CA VAL A 86 -7.70 2.31 0.90
C VAL A 86 -6.29 1.72 0.97
N LEU A 87 -5.43 2.38 1.73
CA LEU A 87 -4.06 1.93 1.98
C LEU A 87 -3.73 2.03 3.46
N LYS A 88 -2.79 1.19 3.90
CA LYS A 88 -2.09 1.33 5.19
C LYS A 88 -0.62 1.47 4.92
N ALA A 89 0.05 2.33 5.68
CA ALA A 89 1.49 2.49 5.60
C ALA A 89 2.12 2.29 6.97
N LEU A 90 3.32 1.70 6.98
CA LEU A 90 4.24 1.64 8.10
C LEU A 90 5.50 2.40 7.70
N GLN A 91 6.01 3.23 8.61
CA GLN A 91 7.23 4.02 8.45
C GLN A 91 8.07 3.92 9.73
#